data_AF-A0A0A1W2C3-F1
#
_entry.id   AF-A0A0A1W2C3-F1
#
_cell.length_a   1.000
_cell.length_b   1.000
_cell.length_c   1.000
_cell.angle_alpha   90.00
_cell.angle_beta   90.00
_cell.angle_gamma   90.00
#
_symmetry.space_group_name_H-M   'P 1'
#
loop_
_entity.id
_entity.type
_entity.pdbx_description
1 polymer ?
#
loop_
_entity_poly.entity_id
_entity_poly.type
_entity_poly.pdbx_seq_one_letter_code
_entity_poly.pdbx_strand_id
1 'polypeptide(L)'
;MADKSGSLQDLFLNALRRSKAPVTMFLVKGVKLQGIVTWFDNFSVLLRRDGQSQLIYKHAISTIMPSGPLDVAAIVDGVNEQQRKNPLLQEIFLNAVRKSEDPVTMFLINGVMLQGQIAGFDLFCMLLQREGMAQLVYKHAVSTIQPARPLNLAEEQAGSAED
;
A
#
# COMPACT_ATOMS: atom_id res chain seq x y z
N MET A 1 14.07 -23.85 1.39
CA MET A 1 14.05 -22.49 0.81
C MET A 1 13.09 -21.71 1.70
N ALA A 2 13.55 -20.67 2.38
CA ALA A 2 12.71 -19.99 3.37
C ALA A 2 11.62 -19.18 2.66
N ASP A 3 10.36 -19.55 2.87
CA ASP A 3 9.20 -18.68 2.68
C ASP A 3 9.40 -17.44 3.55
N LYS A 4 10.08 -16.42 2.99
CA LYS A 4 10.17 -15.13 3.64
C LYS A 4 8.84 -14.43 3.43
N SER A 5 7.90 -14.78 4.29
CA SER A 5 6.83 -13.88 4.71
C SER A 5 7.43 -12.48 4.89
N GLY A 6 6.91 -11.53 4.14
CA GLY A 6 7.49 -10.20 3.97
C GLY A 6 6.48 -9.11 4.32
N SER A 7 6.96 -7.88 4.53
CA SER A 7 6.04 -6.75 4.62
C SER A 7 5.31 -6.57 3.28
N LEU A 8 4.08 -6.04 3.31
CA LEU A 8 3.32 -5.72 2.10
C LEU A 8 4.14 -4.86 1.14
N GLN A 9 4.85 -3.86 1.67
CA GLN A 9 5.73 -3.00 0.91
C GLN A 9 6.84 -3.78 0.19
N ASP A 10 7.54 -4.68 0.89
CA ASP A 10 8.64 -5.44 0.31
C ASP A 10 8.15 -6.44 -0.74
N LEU A 11 7.01 -7.08 -0.52
CA LEU A 11 6.38 -7.99 -1.48
C LEU A 11 5.99 -7.24 -2.76
N PHE A 12 5.33 -6.08 -2.62
CA PHE A 12 4.96 -5.22 -3.73
C PHE A 12 6.18 -4.72 -4.51
N LEU A 13 7.19 -4.15 -3.84
CA LEU A 13 8.40 -3.63 -4.49
C LEU A 13 9.22 -4.76 -5.15
N ASN A 14 9.25 -5.96 -4.57
CA ASN A 14 9.88 -7.11 -5.19
C ASN A 14 9.12 -7.58 -6.44
N ALA A 15 7.79 -7.59 -6.41
CA ALA A 15 6.98 -7.96 -7.57
C ALA A 15 7.25 -6.99 -8.75
N LEU A 16 7.31 -5.68 -8.49
CA LEU A 16 7.69 -4.67 -9.48
C LEU A 16 9.12 -4.87 -10.01
N ARG A 17 10.08 -5.11 -9.10
CA ARG A 17 11.49 -5.30 -9.47
C ARG A 17 11.71 -6.54 -10.34
N ARG A 18 11.06 -7.66 -10.00
CA ARG A 18 11.20 -8.94 -10.73
C ARG A 18 10.55 -8.88 -12.11
N SER A 19 9.34 -8.31 -12.19
CA SER A 19 8.60 -8.15 -13.44
C SER A 19 9.18 -7.07 -14.36
N LYS A 20 10.01 -6.16 -13.82
CA LYS A 20 10.45 -4.92 -14.50
C LYS A 20 9.27 -4.12 -15.03
N ALA A 21 8.12 -4.17 -14.34
CA ALA A 21 6.93 -3.46 -14.73
C ALA A 21 7.20 -1.94 -14.73
N PRO A 22 6.83 -1.21 -15.80
CA PRO A 22 6.87 0.25 -15.79
C PRO A 22 5.94 0.78 -14.70
N VAL A 23 6.45 1.69 -13.88
CA VAL A 23 5.69 2.34 -12.81
C VAL A 23 5.65 3.85 -13.01
N THR A 24 4.58 4.43 -12.50
CA THR A 24 4.49 5.86 -12.21
C THR A 24 4.58 6.04 -10.69
N MET A 25 5.52 6.86 -10.23
CA MET A 25 5.63 7.28 -8.83
C MET A 25 5.19 8.74 -8.73
N PHE A 26 4.31 9.03 -7.77
CA PHE A 26 3.99 10.40 -7.41
C PHE A 26 4.73 10.74 -6.12
N LEU A 27 5.38 11.90 -6.11
CA LEU A 27 5.98 12.45 -4.91
C LEU A 27 4.93 13.21 -4.10
N VAL A 28 5.20 13.40 -2.82
CA VAL A 28 4.34 14.15 -1.89
C VAL A 28 3.99 15.54 -2.44
N LYS A 29 4.96 16.21 -3.09
CA LYS A 29 4.76 17.53 -3.72
C LYS A 29 4.12 17.48 -5.11
N GLY A 30 3.58 16.34 -5.52
CA GLY A 30 2.87 16.17 -6.80
C GLY A 30 3.76 15.90 -8.02
N VAL A 31 5.09 15.95 -7.89
CA VAL A 31 6.02 15.61 -8.98
C VAL A 31 5.81 14.16 -9.38
N LYS A 32 5.68 13.92 -10.69
CA LYS A 32 5.53 12.59 -11.29
C LYS A 32 6.86 12.09 -11.81
N LEU A 33 7.25 10.88 -11.40
CA LEU A 33 8.40 10.15 -11.92
C LEU A 33 7.90 8.87 -12.60
N GLN A 34 8.61 8.42 -13.63
CA GLN A 34 8.28 7.19 -14.35
C GLN A 34 9.55 6.40 -14.63
N GLY A 35 9.43 5.08 -14.67
CA GLY A 35 10.55 4.19 -14.94
C GLY A 35 10.28 2.77 -14.45
N ILE A 36 11.33 2.01 -14.22
CA ILE A 36 11.26 0.67 -13.60
C ILE A 36 11.99 0.66 -12.27
N VAL A 37 11.47 -0.09 -11.30
CA VAL A 37 12.17 -0.29 -10.01
C VAL A 37 13.29 -1.31 -10.22
N THR A 38 14.53 -0.91 -9.97
CA THR A 38 15.70 -1.81 -10.10
C THR A 38 16.24 -2.27 -8.76
N TRP A 39 16.15 -1.44 -7.72
CA TRP A 39 16.60 -1.73 -6.37
C TRP A 39 15.70 -1.01 -5.36
N PHE A 40 15.59 -1.52 -4.15
CA PHE A 40 15.12 -0.77 -2.99
C PHE A 40 15.81 -1.27 -1.71
N ASP A 41 15.92 -0.40 -0.73
CA ASP A 41 16.30 -0.74 0.65
C ASP A 41 15.21 -0.25 1.60
N ASN A 42 15.48 -0.12 2.90
CA ASN A 42 14.49 0.32 3.88
C ASN A 42 13.99 1.75 3.62
N PHE A 43 14.83 2.66 3.09
CA PHE A 43 14.57 4.10 3.03
C PHE A 43 14.48 4.65 1.61
N SER A 44 14.93 3.91 0.61
CA SER A 44 15.09 4.38 -0.76
C SER A 44 14.67 3.36 -1.81
N VAL A 45 14.33 3.87 -2.99
CA VAL A 45 14.01 3.11 -4.19
C VAL A 45 14.85 3.66 -5.34
N LEU A 46 15.48 2.78 -6.11
CA LEU A 46 16.20 3.13 -7.33
C LEU A 46 15.26 2.94 -8.52
N LEU A 47 14.96 4.05 -9.20
CA LEU A 47 14.13 4.09 -10.40
C LEU A 47 15.03 4.33 -11.62
N ARG A 48 14.84 3.52 -12.67
CA ARG A 48 15.57 3.67 -13.93
C ARG A 48 14.64 4.04 -15.08
N ARG A 49 15.04 5.03 -15.88
CA ARG A 49 14.35 5.44 -17.11
C ARG A 49 15.38 5.94 -18.11
N ASP A 50 15.27 5.52 -19.38
CA ASP A 50 16.10 5.98 -20.49
C ASP A 50 17.62 5.90 -20.20
N GLY A 51 18.03 4.78 -19.57
CA GLY A 51 19.42 4.54 -19.18
C GLY A 51 19.87 5.24 -17.89
N GLN A 52 19.16 6.29 -17.46
CA GLN A 52 19.46 7.07 -16.26
C GLN A 52 18.85 6.45 -15.00
N SER A 53 19.59 6.55 -13.89
CA SER A 53 19.17 6.07 -12.56
C SER A 53 18.88 7.24 -11.63
N GLN A 54 17.79 7.14 -10.87
CA GLN A 54 17.38 8.13 -9.88
C GLN A 54 17.15 7.42 -8.54
N LEU A 55 17.85 7.88 -7.51
CA LEU A 55 17.61 7.45 -6.13
C LEU A 55 16.46 8.29 -5.56
N ILE A 56 15.40 7.65 -5.10
CA ILE A 56 14.21 8.31 -4.56
C ILE A 56 14.04 7.87 -3.10
N TYR A 57 14.01 8.83 -2.19
CA TYR A 57 13.71 8.53 -0.78
C TYR A 57 12.23 8.24 -0.60
N LYS A 58 11.90 7.17 0.15
CA LYS A 58 10.52 6.73 0.37
C LYS A 58 9.65 7.77 1.07
N HIS A 59 10.23 8.60 1.95
CA HIS A 59 9.50 9.69 2.61
C HIS A 59 9.03 10.80 1.64
N ALA A 60 9.59 10.84 0.42
CA ALA A 60 9.18 11.78 -0.60
C ALA A 60 8.12 11.18 -1.53
N ILE A 61 7.85 9.87 -1.47
CA ILE A 61 6.91 9.16 -2.35
C ILE A 61 5.53 9.14 -1.70
N SER A 62 4.51 9.62 -2.39
CA SER A 62 3.12 9.43 -1.97
C SER A 62 2.57 8.08 -2.45
N THR A 63 2.75 7.76 -3.72
CA THR A 63 2.19 6.54 -4.31
C THR A 63 3.07 5.94 -5.40
N ILE A 64 2.92 4.63 -5.61
CA ILE A 64 3.54 3.86 -6.69
C ILE A 64 2.44 3.11 -7.45
N MET A 65 2.32 3.38 -8.74
CA MET A 65 1.32 2.79 -9.64
C MET A 65 2.00 2.01 -10.76
N PRO A 66 1.91 0.67 -10.81
CA PRO A 66 2.28 -0.10 -11.99
C PRO A 66 1.40 0.26 -13.19
N SER A 67 1.98 0.21 -14.39
CA SER A 67 1.28 0.48 -15.65
C SER A 67 0.50 -0.74 -16.16
N GLY A 68 0.62 -1.89 -15.49
CA GLY A 68 -0.07 -3.13 -15.82
C GLY A 68 -0.60 -3.84 -14.58
N PRO A 69 -1.37 -4.92 -14.76
CA PRO A 69 -1.96 -5.67 -13.66
C PRO A 69 -0.86 -6.28 -12.80
N LEU A 70 -1.14 -6.33 -11.50
CA LEU A 70 -0.31 -6.98 -10.51
C LEU A 70 -1.16 -8.06 -9.84
N ASP A 71 -0.56 -9.20 -9.51
CA ASP A 71 -1.24 -10.24 -8.73
C ASP A 71 -1.37 -9.79 -7.28
N VAL A 72 -2.46 -9.08 -6.99
CA VAL A 72 -2.77 -8.53 -5.67
C VAL A 72 -2.99 -9.65 -4.67
N ALA A 73 -3.65 -10.75 -5.08
CA ALA A 73 -3.91 -11.88 -4.20
C ALA A 73 -2.60 -12.51 -3.72
N ALA A 74 -1.67 -12.80 -4.63
CA ALA A 74 -0.36 -13.34 -4.26
C ALA A 74 0.45 -12.41 -3.34
N ILE A 75 0.28 -11.10 -3.46
CA ILE A 75 0.92 -10.12 -2.57
C ILE A 75 0.30 -10.16 -1.18
N VAL A 76 -1.04 -10.12 -1.09
CA VAL A 76 -1.77 -10.10 0.18
C VAL A 76 -1.59 -11.42 0.93
N ASP A 77 -1.67 -12.56 0.25
CA ASP A 77 -1.47 -13.90 0.84
C ASP A 77 -0.03 -14.09 1.36
N GLY A 78 0.93 -13.36 0.80
CA GLY A 78 2.33 -13.38 1.27
C GLY A 78 2.59 -12.53 2.52
N VAL A 79 1.64 -11.68 2.93
CA VAL A 79 1.80 -10.81 4.10
C VAL A 79 1.69 -11.63 5.37
N ASN A 80 2.67 -11.46 6.28
CA ASN A 80 2.58 -12.07 7.61
C ASN A 80 1.64 -11.23 8.51
N GLU A 81 0.36 -11.58 8.53
CA GLU A 81 -0.59 -10.99 9.47
C GLU A 81 -0.41 -11.62 10.85
N GLN A 82 0.53 -11.08 11.64
CA GLN A 82 0.57 -11.38 13.06
C GLN A 82 -0.64 -10.72 13.73
N GLN A 83 -1.66 -11.52 14.05
CA GLN A 83 -2.77 -11.07 14.88
C GLN A 83 -2.21 -10.65 16.24
N ARG A 84 -2.31 -9.35 16.52
CA ARG A 84 -1.98 -8.80 17.83
C ARG A 84 -3.16 -9.02 18.75
N LYS A 85 -2.90 -9.54 19.96
CA LYS A 85 -3.92 -9.68 21.02
C LYS A 85 -4.63 -8.36 21.37
N ASN A 86 -3.98 -7.22 21.16
CA ASN A 86 -4.55 -5.89 21.37
C ASN A 86 -4.25 -5.00 20.15
N PRO A 87 -5.12 -4.99 19.12
CA PRO A 87 -4.90 -4.17 17.94
C PRO A 87 -5.05 -2.67 18.26
N LEU A 88 -4.23 -1.84 17.61
CA LEU A 88 -4.35 -0.38 17.72
C LEU A 88 -5.57 0.13 16.95
N LEU A 89 -6.04 1.35 17.25
CA LEU A 89 -7.17 1.99 16.53
C LEU A 89 -7.01 1.93 15.01
N GLN A 90 -5.80 2.17 14.50
CA GLN A 90 -5.52 2.10 13.06
C GLN A 90 -5.76 0.68 12.51
N GLU A 91 -5.32 -0.35 13.22
CA GLU A 91 -5.48 -1.75 12.79
C GLU A 91 -6.95 -2.16 12.82
N ILE A 92 -7.68 -1.81 13.89
CA ILE A 92 -9.13 -1.99 14.01
C ILE A 92 -9.86 -1.34 12.81
N PHE A 93 -9.56 -0.07 12.53
CA PHE A 93 -10.20 0.67 11.44
C PHE A 93 -9.88 0.06 10.06
N LEU A 94 -8.61 -0.22 9.76
CA LEU A 94 -8.21 -0.75 8.46
C LEU A 94 -8.71 -2.19 8.24
N ASN A 95 -8.81 -3.00 9.30
CA ASN A 95 -9.44 -4.32 9.23
C ASN A 95 -10.93 -4.23 8.95
N ALA A 96 -11.66 -3.34 9.64
CA ALA A 96 -13.08 -3.11 9.38
C ALA A 96 -13.32 -2.67 7.93
N VAL A 97 -12.53 -1.71 7.43
CA VAL A 97 -12.58 -1.27 6.03
C VAL A 97 -12.35 -2.44 5.08
N ARG A 98 -11.28 -3.22 5.29
CA ARG A 98 -10.93 -4.33 4.41
C ARG A 98 -12.05 -5.39 4.37
N LYS A 99 -12.60 -5.76 5.53
CA LYS A 99 -13.69 -6.75 5.64
C LYS A 99 -15.01 -6.27 5.03
N SER A 100 -15.27 -4.96 5.03
CA SER A 100 -16.47 -4.40 4.41
C SER A 100 -16.47 -4.52 2.89
N GLU A 101 -15.29 -4.65 2.26
CA GLU A 101 -15.07 -4.60 0.81
C GLU A 101 -15.61 -3.32 0.13
N ASP A 102 -16.05 -2.34 0.91
CA ASP A 102 -16.54 -1.07 0.41
C ASP A 102 -15.38 -0.17 -0.02
N PRO A 103 -15.54 0.62 -1.10
CA PRO A 103 -14.52 1.54 -1.53
C PRO A 103 -14.31 2.65 -0.48
N VAL A 104 -13.07 3.12 -0.38
CA VAL A 104 -12.71 4.30 0.40
C VAL A 104 -12.29 5.45 -0.53
N THR A 105 -12.44 6.66 -0.02
CA THR A 105 -11.75 7.84 -0.53
C THR A 105 -10.61 8.18 0.43
N MET A 106 -9.37 8.12 -0.05
CA MET A 106 -8.19 8.60 0.67
C MET A 106 -7.84 10.00 0.20
N PHE A 107 -7.69 10.93 1.14
CA PHE A 107 -7.19 12.27 0.85
C PHE A 107 -5.70 12.29 1.16
N LEU A 108 -4.90 12.77 0.22
CA LEU A 108 -3.48 12.99 0.42
C LEU A 108 -3.23 14.37 1.04
N ILE A 109 -2.08 14.53 1.70
CA ILE A 109 -1.68 15.81 2.31
C ILE A 109 -1.54 16.97 1.32
N ASN A 110 -1.42 16.67 0.01
CA ASN A 110 -1.39 17.66 -1.06
C ASN A 110 -2.77 17.94 -1.68
N GLY A 111 -3.84 17.36 -1.14
CA GLY A 111 -5.22 17.54 -1.60
C GLY A 111 -5.68 16.59 -2.70
N VAL A 112 -4.80 15.75 -3.27
CA VAL A 112 -5.20 14.73 -4.24
C VAL A 112 -6.06 13.66 -3.56
N MET A 113 -7.11 13.24 -4.25
CA MET A 113 -8.01 12.17 -3.79
C MET A 113 -7.69 10.87 -4.53
N LEU A 114 -7.59 9.78 -3.78
CA LEU A 114 -7.49 8.42 -4.31
C LEU A 114 -8.75 7.65 -3.92
N GLN A 115 -9.23 6.79 -4.82
CA GLN A 115 -10.43 5.99 -4.58
C GLN A 115 -10.16 4.53 -4.96
N GLY A 116 -10.67 3.61 -4.14
CA GLY A 116 -10.54 2.18 -4.35
C GLY A 116 -10.81 1.39 -3.08
N GLN A 117 -10.65 0.08 -3.16
CA GLN A 117 -10.74 -0.82 -2.00
C GLN A 117 -9.35 -1.02 -1.39
N ILE A 118 -9.26 -1.12 -0.07
CA ILE A 118 -8.01 -1.47 0.61
C ILE A 118 -7.85 -2.98 0.58
N ALA A 119 -6.96 -3.49 -0.26
CA ALA A 119 -6.67 -4.92 -0.38
C ALA A 119 -5.78 -5.43 0.77
N GLY A 120 -4.90 -4.58 1.29
CA GLY A 120 -4.01 -4.92 2.39
C GLY A 120 -3.26 -3.71 2.94
N PHE A 121 -2.63 -3.86 4.10
CA PHE A 121 -1.80 -2.82 4.69
C PHE A 121 -0.65 -3.43 5.52
N ASP A 122 0.41 -2.65 5.73
CA ASP A 122 1.45 -2.93 6.72
C ASP A 122 1.71 -1.69 7.59
N LEU A 123 2.83 -1.63 8.30
CA LEU A 123 3.16 -0.49 9.15
C LEU A 123 3.26 0.85 8.40
N PHE A 124 3.67 0.85 7.12
CA PHE A 124 4.01 2.06 6.38
C PHE A 124 3.15 2.30 5.13
N CYS A 125 2.50 1.26 4.61
CA CYS A 125 1.83 1.28 3.32
C CYS A 125 0.42 0.68 3.39
N MET A 126 -0.40 1.08 2.42
CA MET A 126 -1.68 0.47 2.09
C MET A 126 -1.68 0.11 0.60
N LEU A 127 -2.23 -1.04 0.25
CA LEU A 127 -2.44 -1.47 -1.12
C LEU A 127 -3.88 -1.14 -1.50
N LEU A 128 -4.04 -0.16 -2.38
CA LEU A 128 -5.33 0.27 -2.91
C LEU A 128 -5.57 -0.40 -4.27
N GLN A 129 -6.79 -0.89 -4.49
CA GLN A 129 -7.18 -1.52 -5.75
C GLN A 129 -8.44 -0.86 -6.32
N ARG A 130 -8.42 -0.58 -7.62
CA ARG A 130 -9.59 -0.06 -8.36
C ARG A 130 -9.53 -0.53 -9.81
N GLU A 131 -10.64 -1.08 -10.32
CA GLU A 131 -10.77 -1.49 -11.73
C GLU A 131 -9.61 -2.41 -12.21
N GLY A 132 -9.17 -3.33 -11.34
CA GLY A 132 -8.07 -4.25 -11.61
C GLY A 132 -6.66 -3.64 -11.51
N MET A 133 -6.55 -2.32 -11.31
CA MET A 133 -5.28 -1.64 -11.09
C MET A 133 -4.94 -1.59 -9.60
N ALA A 134 -3.69 -1.91 -9.29
CA ALA A 134 -3.14 -1.82 -7.95
C ALA A 134 -2.34 -0.52 -7.78
N GLN A 135 -2.32 0.03 -6.58
CA GLN A 135 -1.51 1.19 -6.20
C GLN A 135 -1.03 1.04 -4.77
N LEU A 136 0.29 1.13 -4.56
CA LEU A 136 0.85 1.23 -3.22
C LEU A 136 0.79 2.69 -2.77
N VAL A 137 0.20 2.92 -1.60
CA VAL A 137 0.02 4.24 -0.98
C VAL A 137 0.84 4.28 0.30
N TYR A 138 1.75 5.26 0.43
CA TYR A 138 2.50 5.47 1.67
C TYR A 138 1.66 6.25 2.69
N LYS A 139 1.56 5.73 3.92
CA LYS A 139 0.71 6.28 4.98
C LYS A 139 1.06 7.72 5.35
N HIS A 140 2.33 8.10 5.31
CA HIS A 140 2.76 9.47 5.62
C HIS A 140 2.20 10.53 4.65
N ALA A 141 1.79 10.11 3.45
CA ALA A 141 1.21 11.01 2.46
C ALA A 141 -0.32 11.10 2.56
N VAL A 142 -0.96 10.26 3.38
CA VAL A 142 -2.42 10.22 3.55
C VAL A 142 -2.80 11.08 4.76
N SER A 143 -3.73 12.02 4.57
CA SER A 143 -4.28 12.84 5.65
C SER A 143 -5.51 12.20 6.26
N THR A 144 -6.45 11.71 5.44
CA THR A 144 -7.70 11.11 5.90
C THR A 144 -8.14 9.94 5.00
N ILE A 145 -8.85 8.98 5.59
CA ILE A 145 -9.47 7.85 4.90
C ILE A 145 -10.96 7.88 5.22
N GLN A 146 -11.80 7.95 4.20
CA GLN A 146 -13.25 8.00 4.33
C GLN A 146 -13.88 6.79 3.64
N PRO A 147 -14.44 5.83 4.38
CA PRO A 147 -15.21 4.74 3.82
C PRO A 147 -16.49 5.24 3.16
N ALA A 148 -16.93 4.57 2.08
CA ALA A 148 -18.16 4.93 1.38
C ALA A 148 -19.43 4.63 2.21
N ARG A 149 -19.32 3.73 3.20
CA ARG A 149 -20.42 3.37 4.11
C ARG A 149 -19.99 3.46 5.58
N PRO A 150 -20.92 3.67 6.51
CA PRO A 150 -20.62 3.59 7.93
C PRO A 150 -19.96 2.26 8.30
N LEU A 151 -18.90 2.30 9.11
CA LEU A 151 -18.23 1.11 9.64
C LEU A 151 -18.77 0.76 11.02
N ASN A 152 -18.98 -0.53 11.26
CA ASN A 152 -19.15 -1.05 12.62
C ASN A 152 -17.78 -1.41 13.20
N LEU A 153 -17.27 -0.63 14.15
CA LEU A 153 -15.97 -0.88 14.78
C LEU A 153 -16.09 -1.72 16.06
N ALA A 154 -17.30 -1.94 16.58
CA ALA A 154 -17.51 -2.65 17.84
C ALA A 154 -17.17 -4.15 17.74
N GLU A 155 -17.45 -4.76 16.58
CA GLU A 155 -17.18 -6.18 16.31
C GLU A 155 -15.66 -6.47 16.25
N GLU A 156 -14.86 -5.52 15.76
CA GLU A 156 -13.39 -5.66 15.71
C GLU A 156 -12.74 -5.58 17.11
N GLN A 157 -13.36 -4.89 18.06
CA GLN A 157 -12.88 -4.84 19.45
C GLN A 157 -13.24 -6.11 20.22
N ALA A 158 -14.44 -6.64 20.01
CA ALA A 158 -14.92 -7.85 20.71
C ALA A 158 -14.09 -9.09 20.36
N GLY A 159 -13.71 -9.26 19.09
CA GLY A 159 -12.88 -10.40 18.65
C GLY A 159 -11.45 -10.42 19.24
N SER A 160 -11.01 -9.33 19.90
CA SER A 160 -9.72 -9.28 20.60
C SER A 160 -9.81 -9.63 22.10
N ALA A 161 -11.01 -9.71 22.66
CA ALA A 161 -11.24 -9.93 24.09
C ALA A 161 -11.49 -11.41 24.47
N GLU A 162 -11.71 -12.30 23.48
CA GLU A 162 -12.12 -13.70 23.70
C GLU A 162 -10.98 -14.74 23.57
N ASP A 163 -9.72 -14.32 23.38
CA ASP A 163 -8.51 -15.20 23.22
C ASP A 163 -7.32 -14.93 24.19
#